data_AF-A0A6P8LW44-F1
#
_entry.id   AF-A0A6P8LW44-F1
#
_cell.length_a   1.000
_cell.length_b   1.000
_cell.length_c   1.000
_cell.angle_alpha   90.00
_cell.angle_beta   90.00
_cell.angle_gamma   90.00
#
_symmetry.space_group_name_H-M   'P 1'
#
loop_
_entity.id
_entity.type
_entity.pdbx_description
1 polymer ?
#
loop_
_entity_poly.entity_id
_entity_poly.type
_entity_poly.pdbx_seq_one_letter_code
_entity_poly.pdbx_strand_id
1 'polypeptide(L)'
;MMQIKANIARMKYRSMCSDLKQKSVLYASSLKSLEDEIKEQENETKRLEKAKEEAITLKDNMQETLIKEEIEVTNCSKERRAVLEEYRQRVLERKTELERLEKMIFHSRPRDDFDTRGESHVQHAEDITKDEVTRLEETFAKLRSATGVSRSEDVVNRFLGQRATKDNLQKMRLATEQEKMALEKQRLQLIDEMEMRKFSETKDAEQNAEETEKLNRRIDQQRSRRLKADARRQKMEDLLQAITMTLRNVCNKFRDIIDTLPEESSEIQHPLQLLDLINEKLTNTIETFGGRDKYLQVLQEISIDKLETVSITTNSVEGKAARIDGGPLFPRFPSTMTPATLLSEDEEDIPTRNTLKKQAQQLVDIKSRRKAFTFRK
;
A
#
# COMPACT_ATOMS: atom_id res chain seq x y z
N MET A 1 26.92 1.13 80.31
CA MET A 1 27.52 1.09 78.96
C MET A 1 27.16 -0.17 78.16
N MET A 2 27.19 -1.38 78.75
CA MET A 2 26.92 -2.65 78.07
C MET A 2 25.48 -2.79 77.51
N GLN A 3 24.46 -2.37 78.28
CA GLN A 3 23.05 -2.41 77.85
C GLN A 3 22.76 -1.50 76.65
N ILE A 4 23.43 -0.36 76.54
CA ILE A 4 23.28 0.59 75.42
C ILE A 4 23.83 -0.05 74.14
N LYS A 5 25.02 -0.67 74.20
CA LYS A 5 25.62 -1.39 73.06
C LYS A 5 24.73 -2.55 72.59
N ALA A 6 24.16 -3.32 73.53
CA ALA A 6 23.23 -4.40 73.21
C ALA A 6 21.94 -3.89 72.55
N ASN A 7 21.42 -2.73 72.95
CA ASN A 7 20.25 -2.13 72.31
C ASN A 7 20.53 -1.64 70.90
N ILE A 8 21.68 -0.98 70.68
CA ILE A 8 22.11 -0.55 69.35
C ILE A 8 22.26 -1.75 68.41
N ALA A 9 22.86 -2.84 68.87
CA ALA A 9 22.97 -4.07 68.09
C ALA A 9 21.60 -4.66 67.71
N ARG A 10 20.65 -4.71 68.66
CA ARG A 10 19.27 -5.17 68.39
C ARG A 10 18.54 -4.26 67.41
N MET A 11 18.70 -2.95 67.50
CA MET A 11 18.12 -2.00 66.54
C MET A 11 18.68 -2.19 65.13
N LYS A 12 20.01 -2.31 64.99
CA LYS A 12 20.65 -2.58 63.69
C LYS A 12 20.18 -3.90 63.09
N TYR A 13 20.08 -4.96 63.90
CA TYR A 13 19.61 -6.26 63.43
C TYR A 13 18.14 -6.21 62.97
N ARG A 14 17.27 -5.53 63.72
CA ARG A 14 15.87 -5.31 63.32
C ARG A 14 15.76 -4.51 62.03
N SER A 15 16.57 -3.47 61.86
CA SER A 15 16.63 -2.69 60.62
C SER A 15 17.03 -3.57 59.43
N MET A 16 18.15 -4.32 59.54
CA MET A 16 18.56 -5.23 58.47
C MET A 16 17.49 -6.28 58.14
N CYS A 17 16.84 -6.88 59.15
CA CYS A 17 15.76 -7.84 58.91
C CYS A 17 14.57 -7.21 58.18
N SER A 18 14.22 -5.96 58.52
CA SER A 18 13.17 -5.21 57.82
C SER A 18 13.55 -4.96 56.36
N ASP A 19 14.77 -4.50 56.11
CA ASP A 19 15.27 -4.21 54.75
C ASP A 19 15.34 -5.48 53.89
N LEU A 20 15.83 -6.58 54.46
CA LEU A 20 15.86 -7.89 53.80
C LEU A 20 14.45 -8.37 53.45
N LYS A 21 13.49 -8.19 54.35
CA LYS A 21 12.09 -8.56 54.10
C LYS A 21 11.48 -7.71 52.99
N GLN A 22 11.73 -6.40 52.98
CA GLN A 22 11.27 -5.52 51.91
C GLN A 22 11.89 -5.89 50.55
N LYS A 23 13.20 -6.15 50.51
CA LYS A 23 13.89 -6.63 49.30
C LYS A 23 13.33 -7.96 48.81
N SER A 24 13.03 -8.90 49.71
CA SER A 24 12.46 -10.19 49.34
C SER A 24 11.10 -10.05 48.63
N VAL A 25 10.25 -9.12 49.09
CA VAL A 25 8.96 -8.84 48.45
C VAL A 25 9.15 -8.20 47.07
N LEU A 26 10.08 -7.25 46.95
CA LEU A 26 10.39 -6.60 45.68
C LEU A 26 10.91 -7.60 44.64
N TYR A 27 11.84 -8.47 45.04
CA TYR A 27 12.35 -9.52 44.15
C TYR A 27 11.27 -10.52 43.76
N ALA A 28 10.40 -10.92 44.68
CA ALA A 28 9.28 -11.80 44.36
C ALA A 28 8.30 -11.15 43.36
N SER A 29 7.98 -9.86 43.51
CA SER A 29 7.13 -9.14 42.55
C SER A 29 7.81 -8.95 41.20
N SER A 30 9.10 -8.66 41.19
CA SER A 30 9.88 -8.49 39.97
C SER A 30 9.99 -9.80 39.20
N LEU A 31 10.22 -10.92 39.90
CA LEU A 31 10.29 -12.24 39.30
C LEU A 31 8.95 -12.62 38.68
N LYS A 32 7.85 -12.41 39.40
CA LYS A 32 6.51 -12.68 38.88
C LYS A 32 6.19 -11.86 37.64
N SER A 33 6.55 -10.58 37.63
CA SER A 33 6.37 -9.72 36.45
C SER A 33 7.14 -10.24 35.24
N LEU A 34 8.38 -10.70 35.43
CA LEU A 34 9.19 -11.28 34.36
C LEU A 34 8.61 -12.62 33.88
N GLU A 35 8.10 -13.47 34.77
CA GLU A 35 7.43 -14.72 34.42
C GLU A 35 6.17 -14.47 33.58
N ASP A 36 5.36 -13.47 33.97
CA ASP A 36 4.17 -13.07 33.23
C ASP A 36 4.53 -12.52 31.84
N GLU A 37 5.59 -11.71 31.74
CA GLU A 37 6.08 -11.15 30.47
C GLU A 37 6.65 -12.23 29.53
N ILE A 38 7.41 -13.19 30.06
CA ILE A 38 7.89 -14.36 29.29
C ILE A 38 6.70 -15.15 28.75
N LYS A 39 5.68 -15.39 29.57
CA LYS A 39 4.47 -16.12 29.14
C LYS A 39 3.70 -15.37 28.07
N GLU A 40 3.63 -14.04 28.14
CA GLU A 40 3.02 -13.21 27.10
C GLU A 40 3.82 -13.30 25.78
N GLN A 41 5.15 -13.21 25.85
CA GLN A 41 6.03 -13.36 24.69
C GLN A 41 5.96 -14.75 24.05
N GLU A 42 5.85 -15.83 24.84
CA GLU A 42 5.64 -17.18 24.32
C GLU A 42 4.31 -17.31 23.57
N ASN A 43 3.24 -16.69 24.09
CA ASN A 43 1.94 -16.70 23.42
C ASN A 43 1.98 -15.91 22.11
N GLU A 44 2.66 -14.78 22.09
CA GLU A 44 2.82 -13.97 20.88
C GLU A 44 3.67 -14.70 19.84
N THR A 45 4.75 -15.37 20.27
CA THR A 45 5.58 -16.20 19.39
C THR A 45 4.74 -17.30 18.73
N LYS A 46 3.90 -18.01 19.50
CA LYS A 46 2.99 -19.03 18.94
C LYS A 46 1.99 -18.45 17.94
N ARG A 47 1.47 -17.24 18.18
CA ARG A 47 0.57 -16.58 17.22
C ARG A 47 1.30 -16.22 15.93
N LEU A 48 2.51 -15.69 16.03
CA LEU A 48 3.33 -15.33 14.87
C LEU A 48 3.74 -16.57 14.05
N GLU A 49 4.08 -17.68 14.72
CA GLU A 49 4.33 -18.96 14.06
C GLU A 49 3.12 -19.45 13.27
N LYS A 50 1.92 -19.38 13.88
CA LYS A 50 0.67 -19.75 13.20
C LYS A 50 0.40 -18.86 11.98
N ALA A 51 0.56 -17.54 12.14
CA ALA A 51 0.38 -16.60 11.03
C ALA A 51 1.39 -16.83 9.89
N LYS A 52 2.63 -17.19 10.22
CA LYS A 52 3.65 -17.58 9.24
C LYS A 52 3.23 -18.85 8.50
N GLU A 53 2.72 -19.86 9.19
CA GLU A 53 2.28 -21.10 8.56
C GLU A 53 1.07 -20.87 7.64
N GLU A 54 0.09 -20.09 8.09
CA GLU A 54 -1.05 -19.65 7.26
C GLU A 54 -0.56 -18.91 6.00
N ALA A 55 0.42 -18.00 6.12
CA ALA A 55 0.99 -17.27 4.97
C ALA A 55 1.73 -18.20 4.00
N ILE A 56 2.47 -19.20 4.49
CA ILE A 56 3.15 -20.19 3.65
C ILE A 56 2.11 -21.01 2.87
N THR A 57 1.09 -21.53 3.55
CA THR A 57 0.03 -22.32 2.89
C THR A 57 -0.71 -21.51 1.83
N LEU A 58 -1.01 -20.23 2.10
CA LEU A 58 -1.64 -19.34 1.13
C LEU A 58 -0.76 -19.13 -0.10
N LYS A 59 0.53 -18.86 0.10
CA LYS A 59 1.49 -18.66 -0.98
C LYS A 59 1.63 -19.93 -1.83
N ASP A 60 1.70 -21.10 -1.21
CA ASP A 60 1.80 -22.38 -1.93
C ASP A 60 0.53 -22.66 -2.75
N ASN A 61 -0.66 -22.41 -2.17
CA ASN A 61 -1.94 -22.54 -2.88
C ASN A 61 -2.02 -21.59 -4.09
N MET A 62 -1.61 -20.33 -3.92
CA MET A 62 -1.59 -19.33 -5.00
C MET A 62 -0.64 -19.74 -6.12
N GLN A 63 0.55 -20.25 -5.77
CA GLN A 63 1.52 -20.75 -6.74
C GLN A 63 0.97 -21.96 -7.51
N GLU A 64 0.28 -22.88 -6.83
CA GLU A 64 -0.38 -24.01 -7.48
C GLU A 64 -1.47 -23.56 -8.46
N THR A 65 -2.33 -22.60 -8.07
CA THR A 65 -3.35 -22.05 -8.97
C THR A 65 -2.75 -21.35 -10.18
N LEU A 66 -1.67 -20.59 -9.99
CA LEU A 66 -1.00 -19.88 -11.09
C LEU A 66 -0.39 -20.86 -12.10
N ILE A 67 0.24 -21.93 -11.63
CA ILE A 67 0.79 -22.97 -12.51
C ILE A 67 -0.34 -23.66 -13.30
N LYS A 68 -1.49 -23.95 -12.67
CA LYS A 68 -2.64 -24.54 -13.36
C LYS A 68 -3.16 -23.62 -14.46
N GLU A 69 -3.35 -22.33 -14.16
CA GLU A 69 -3.80 -21.34 -15.14
C GLU A 69 -2.79 -21.17 -16.30
N GLU A 70 -1.49 -21.16 -16.02
CA GLU A 70 -0.45 -21.08 -17.06
C GLU A 70 -0.50 -22.29 -18.01
N ILE A 71 -0.70 -23.50 -17.46
CA ILE A 71 -0.88 -24.73 -18.25
C ILE A 71 -2.15 -24.64 -19.11
N GLU A 72 -3.27 -24.21 -18.53
CA GLU A 72 -4.55 -24.07 -19.24
C GLU A 72 -4.45 -23.07 -20.39
N VAL A 73 -3.87 -21.89 -20.17
CA VAL A 73 -3.65 -20.87 -21.22
C VAL A 73 -2.76 -21.43 -22.32
N THR A 74 -1.69 -22.13 -21.95
CA THR A 74 -0.77 -22.77 -22.90
C THR A 74 -1.47 -23.83 -23.75
N ASN A 75 -2.33 -24.65 -23.14
CA ASN A 75 -3.10 -25.68 -23.83
C ASN A 75 -4.16 -25.06 -24.75
N CYS A 76 -4.93 -24.09 -24.28
CA CYS A 76 -5.90 -23.35 -25.10
C CYS A 76 -5.23 -22.69 -26.31
N SER A 77 -4.04 -22.10 -26.13
CA SER A 77 -3.24 -21.55 -27.23
C SER A 77 -2.77 -22.63 -28.23
N LYS A 78 -2.37 -23.81 -27.75
CA LYS A 78 -2.02 -24.95 -28.61
C LYS A 78 -3.22 -25.43 -29.41
N GLU A 79 -4.38 -25.62 -28.78
CA GLU A 79 -5.62 -26.04 -29.44
C GLU A 79 -6.06 -25.03 -30.50
N ARG A 80 -6.08 -23.74 -30.16
CA ARG A 80 -6.38 -22.67 -31.12
C ARG A 80 -5.43 -22.70 -32.32
N ARG A 81 -4.12 -22.91 -32.11
CA ARG A 81 -3.15 -23.04 -33.21
C ARG A 81 -3.41 -24.27 -34.06
N ALA A 82 -3.71 -25.42 -33.44
CA ALA A 82 -4.03 -26.65 -34.17
C ALA A 82 -5.24 -26.46 -35.09
N VAL A 83 -6.31 -25.84 -34.57
CA VAL A 83 -7.51 -25.52 -35.35
C VAL A 83 -7.20 -24.55 -36.50
N LEU A 84 -6.41 -23.51 -36.26
CA LEU A 84 -6.00 -22.57 -37.31
C LEU A 84 -5.19 -23.25 -38.42
N GLU A 85 -4.30 -24.16 -38.05
CA GLU A 85 -3.48 -24.90 -39.01
C GLU A 85 -4.34 -25.87 -39.84
N GLU A 86 -5.29 -26.53 -39.20
CA GLU A 86 -6.27 -27.38 -39.90
C GLU A 86 -7.06 -26.58 -40.93
N TYR A 87 -7.56 -25.38 -40.58
CA TYR A 87 -8.25 -24.51 -41.53
C TYR A 87 -7.35 -24.06 -42.68
N ARG A 88 -6.08 -23.73 -42.42
CA ARG A 88 -5.11 -23.39 -43.47
C ARG A 88 -4.90 -24.55 -44.43
N GLN A 89 -4.78 -25.77 -43.89
CA GLN A 89 -4.62 -26.97 -44.69
C GLN A 89 -5.85 -27.22 -45.58
N ARG A 90 -7.07 -27.17 -45.04
CA ARG A 90 -8.30 -27.31 -45.84
C ARG A 90 -8.42 -26.25 -46.93
N VAL A 91 -7.98 -25.03 -46.68
CA VAL A 91 -7.95 -23.95 -47.70
C VAL A 91 -6.94 -24.27 -48.80
N LEU A 92 -5.75 -24.74 -48.44
CA LEU A 92 -4.73 -25.16 -49.41
C LEU A 92 -5.21 -26.34 -50.26
N GLU A 93 -5.82 -27.35 -49.65
CA GLU A 93 -6.41 -28.50 -50.34
C GLU A 93 -7.51 -28.08 -51.33
N ARG A 94 -8.42 -27.18 -50.92
CA ARG A 94 -9.42 -26.63 -51.85
C ARG A 94 -8.81 -25.81 -52.96
N LYS A 95 -7.75 -25.05 -52.69
CA LYS A 95 -7.05 -24.26 -53.71
C LYS A 95 -6.41 -25.18 -54.76
N THR A 96 -5.75 -26.26 -54.34
CA THR A 96 -5.13 -27.21 -55.27
C THR A 96 -6.17 -28.00 -56.06
N GLU A 97 -7.30 -28.36 -55.44
CA GLU A 97 -8.43 -29.00 -56.13
C GLU A 97 -9.09 -28.06 -57.15
N LEU A 98 -9.30 -26.79 -56.79
CA LEU A 98 -9.80 -25.77 -57.72
C LEU A 98 -8.83 -25.53 -58.88
N GLU A 99 -7.52 -25.49 -58.63
CA GLU A 99 -6.51 -25.38 -59.69
C GLU A 99 -6.53 -26.63 -60.61
N ARG A 100 -6.78 -27.82 -60.06
CA ARG A 100 -6.96 -29.05 -60.84
C ARG A 100 -8.23 -29.01 -61.69
N LEU A 101 -9.34 -28.54 -61.11
CA LEU A 101 -10.62 -28.36 -61.81
C LEU A 101 -10.52 -27.29 -62.87
N GLU A 102 -9.82 -26.18 -62.62
CA GLU A 102 -9.50 -25.14 -63.58
C GLU A 102 -8.71 -25.73 -64.76
N LYS A 103 -7.64 -26.49 -64.48
CA LYS A 103 -6.89 -27.21 -65.53
C LYS A 103 -7.78 -28.17 -66.32
N MET A 104 -8.74 -28.85 -65.70
CA MET A 104 -9.64 -29.78 -66.40
C MET A 104 -10.71 -29.08 -67.24
N ILE A 105 -11.35 -28.04 -66.71
CA ILE A 105 -12.43 -27.27 -67.34
C ILE A 105 -11.88 -26.40 -68.49
N PHE A 106 -10.69 -25.81 -68.32
CA PHE A 106 -10.09 -24.94 -69.34
C PHE A 106 -9.25 -25.68 -70.40
N HIS A 107 -8.98 -26.99 -70.25
CA HIS A 107 -8.31 -27.82 -71.29
C HIS A 107 -9.24 -28.78 -72.03
N SER A 108 -10.55 -28.83 -71.74
CA SER A 108 -11.47 -29.70 -72.47
C SER A 108 -12.85 -29.08 -72.65
N ARG A 109 -13.01 -28.35 -73.76
CA ARG A 109 -14.33 -28.01 -74.30
C ARG A 109 -14.40 -28.31 -75.79
N PRO A 110 -14.73 -29.54 -76.19
CA PRO A 110 -15.35 -29.78 -77.49
C PRO A 110 -16.82 -29.33 -77.39
N ARG A 111 -17.20 -28.38 -78.25
CA ARG A 111 -18.60 -28.17 -78.66
C ARG A 111 -18.98 -29.40 -79.50
N ASP A 112 -20.15 -29.96 -79.24
CA ASP A 112 -20.80 -30.87 -80.18
C ASP A 112 -22.23 -30.39 -80.40
N ASP A 113 -22.53 -30.14 -81.68
CA ASP A 113 -23.83 -29.79 -82.23
C ASP A 113 -24.61 -31.07 -82.45
N PHE A 114 -25.88 -31.14 -82.01
CA PHE A 114 -26.84 -32.11 -82.54
C PHE A 114 -28.25 -31.50 -82.58
N ASP A 115 -28.56 -30.90 -83.74
CA ASP A 115 -29.92 -30.78 -84.25
C ASP A 115 -30.24 -32.05 -85.04
N THR A 116 -31.23 -32.84 -84.59
CA THR A 116 -31.81 -33.92 -85.40
C THR A 116 -33.32 -33.94 -85.27
N ARG A 117 -33.97 -33.36 -86.28
CA ARG A 117 -35.41 -33.41 -86.54
C ARG A 117 -35.77 -34.77 -87.14
N GLY A 118 -36.64 -35.52 -86.47
CA GLY A 118 -37.20 -36.78 -86.98
C GLY A 118 -38.71 -36.81 -86.75
N GLU A 119 -39.47 -36.62 -87.82
CA GLU A 119 -40.92 -36.84 -87.86
C GLU A 119 -41.20 -38.33 -88.03
N SER A 120 -42.08 -38.91 -87.20
CA SER A 120 -42.75 -40.15 -87.55
C SER A 120 -44.19 -40.16 -87.02
N HIS A 121 -45.06 -40.54 -87.93
CA HIS A 121 -46.51 -40.61 -87.90
C HIS A 121 -47.00 -41.81 -87.09
N VAL A 122 -48.05 -41.65 -86.26
CA VAL A 122 -48.83 -42.78 -85.72
C VAL A 122 -50.32 -42.46 -85.77
N GLN A 123 -51.06 -43.29 -86.49
CA GLN A 123 -52.51 -43.35 -86.56
C GLN A 123 -53.06 -44.36 -85.52
N HIS A 124 -54.22 -44.00 -84.94
CA HIS A 124 -55.37 -44.82 -84.48
C HIS A 124 -55.13 -46.01 -83.54
N ALA A 125 -56.01 -46.44 -82.64
CA ALA A 125 -57.27 -45.99 -82.02
C ALA A 125 -57.47 -46.96 -80.81
N GLU A 126 -58.63 -46.93 -80.14
CA GLU A 126 -59.18 -47.93 -79.17
C GLU A 126 -59.43 -47.44 -77.74
N ASP A 127 -60.50 -46.67 -77.60
CA ASP A 127 -61.59 -46.95 -76.67
C ASP A 127 -61.37 -47.03 -75.14
N ILE A 128 -61.86 -45.96 -74.50
CA ILE A 128 -62.78 -45.95 -73.35
C ILE A 128 -62.20 -46.27 -71.96
N THR A 129 -61.03 -46.90 -71.83
CA THR A 129 -60.12 -46.68 -70.66
C THR A 129 -59.16 -45.52 -70.90
N LYS A 130 -59.15 -45.02 -72.14
CA LYS A 130 -58.25 -43.98 -72.62
C LYS A 130 -58.51 -42.62 -72.02
N ASP A 131 -59.73 -42.25 -71.64
CA ASP A 131 -60.03 -40.86 -71.26
C ASP A 131 -59.35 -40.43 -69.94
N GLU A 132 -59.18 -41.36 -69.00
CA GLU A 132 -58.45 -41.08 -67.76
C GLU A 132 -56.94 -41.21 -67.94
N VAL A 133 -56.49 -42.16 -68.77
CA VAL A 133 -55.07 -42.34 -69.11
C VAL A 133 -54.56 -41.17 -69.96
N THR A 134 -55.33 -40.69 -70.94
CA THR A 134 -55.01 -39.50 -71.75
C THR A 134 -55.06 -38.25 -70.90
N ARG A 135 -56.04 -38.11 -69.99
CA ARG A 135 -56.05 -37.01 -69.01
C ARG A 135 -54.79 -37.04 -68.14
N LEU A 136 -54.39 -38.20 -67.64
CA LEU A 136 -53.17 -38.36 -66.85
C LEU A 136 -51.93 -38.06 -67.70
N GLU A 137 -51.83 -38.57 -68.92
CA GLU A 137 -50.74 -38.29 -69.86
C GLU A 137 -50.64 -36.81 -70.24
N GLU A 138 -51.77 -36.12 -70.44
CA GLU A 138 -51.82 -34.68 -70.66
C GLU A 138 -51.35 -33.91 -69.42
N THR A 139 -51.78 -34.32 -68.22
CA THR A 139 -51.31 -33.69 -66.98
C THR A 139 -49.83 -33.93 -66.75
N PHE A 140 -49.30 -35.12 -67.06
CA PHE A 140 -47.88 -35.42 -67.02
C PHE A 140 -47.11 -34.71 -68.13
N ALA A 141 -47.68 -34.50 -69.31
CA ALA A 141 -47.08 -33.68 -70.36
C ALA A 141 -46.97 -32.21 -69.93
N LYS A 142 -48.03 -31.66 -69.30
CA LYS A 142 -48.02 -30.32 -68.69
C LYS A 142 -47.01 -30.21 -67.55
N LEU A 143 -46.91 -31.22 -66.70
CA LEU A 143 -45.93 -31.27 -65.61
C LEU A 143 -44.51 -31.39 -66.17
N ARG A 144 -44.27 -32.20 -67.21
CA ARG A 144 -42.98 -32.30 -67.90
C ARG A 144 -42.57 -30.99 -68.53
N SER A 145 -43.47 -30.30 -69.22
CA SER A 145 -43.18 -28.98 -69.80
C SER A 145 -42.90 -27.93 -68.72
N ALA A 146 -43.67 -27.93 -67.63
CA ALA A 146 -43.48 -26.98 -66.52
C ALA A 146 -42.22 -27.26 -65.70
N THR A 147 -41.84 -28.52 -65.54
CA THR A 147 -40.62 -28.92 -64.82
C THR A 147 -39.40 -29.02 -65.74
N GLY A 148 -39.56 -28.91 -67.06
CA GLY A 148 -38.49 -28.95 -68.05
C GLY A 148 -37.78 -30.32 -68.13
N VAL A 149 -38.52 -31.42 -67.94
CA VAL A 149 -37.96 -32.79 -67.98
C VAL A 149 -38.64 -33.61 -69.08
N SER A 150 -37.87 -34.46 -69.75
CA SER A 150 -38.34 -35.22 -70.91
C SER A 150 -39.13 -36.48 -70.55
N ARG A 151 -38.78 -37.14 -69.44
CA ARG A 151 -39.44 -38.38 -68.98
C ARG A 151 -40.37 -38.10 -67.80
N SER A 152 -41.47 -38.84 -67.72
CA SER A 152 -42.46 -38.67 -66.66
C SER A 152 -41.91 -39.09 -65.29
N GLU A 153 -41.01 -40.07 -65.24
CA GLU A 153 -40.32 -40.49 -64.01
C GLU A 153 -39.46 -39.36 -63.41
N ASP A 154 -38.83 -38.55 -64.25
CA ASP A 154 -37.93 -37.47 -63.83
C ASP A 154 -38.69 -36.31 -63.16
N VAL A 155 -39.98 -36.14 -63.49
CA VAL A 155 -40.88 -35.19 -62.82
C VAL A 155 -40.96 -35.55 -61.34
N VAL A 156 -41.23 -36.82 -61.03
CA VAL A 156 -41.37 -37.32 -59.66
C VAL A 156 -40.05 -37.17 -58.89
N ASN A 157 -38.92 -37.54 -59.51
CA ASN A 157 -37.60 -37.39 -58.91
C ASN A 157 -37.27 -35.93 -58.57
N ARG A 158 -37.67 -34.98 -59.43
CA ARG A 158 -37.46 -33.55 -59.19
C ARG A 158 -38.30 -33.03 -58.02
N PHE A 159 -39.57 -33.44 -57.90
CA PHE A 159 -40.41 -33.09 -56.76
C PHE A 159 -39.92 -33.72 -55.45
N LEU A 160 -39.45 -34.98 -55.48
CA LEU A 160 -38.83 -35.62 -54.32
C LEU A 160 -37.54 -34.89 -53.90
N GLY A 161 -36.70 -34.49 -54.85
CA GLY A 161 -35.49 -33.70 -54.60
C GLY A 161 -35.80 -32.31 -54.04
N GLN A 162 -36.82 -31.62 -54.56
CA GLN A 162 -37.28 -30.33 -54.05
C GLN A 162 -37.84 -30.46 -52.62
N ARG A 163 -38.62 -31.50 -52.35
CA ARG A 163 -39.13 -31.80 -51.01
C ARG A 163 -37.98 -32.06 -50.04
N ALA A 164 -37.01 -32.90 -50.40
CA ALA A 164 -35.83 -33.16 -49.58
C ALA A 164 -35.01 -31.89 -49.33
N THR A 165 -34.83 -31.04 -50.34
CA THR A 165 -34.13 -29.75 -50.20
C THR A 165 -34.89 -28.80 -49.27
N LYS A 166 -36.22 -28.71 -49.42
CA LYS A 166 -37.08 -27.90 -48.54
C LYS A 166 -36.99 -28.37 -47.09
N ASP A 167 -37.08 -29.68 -46.86
CA ASP A 167 -37.00 -30.28 -45.53
C ASP A 167 -35.62 -30.03 -44.90
N ASN A 168 -34.54 -30.12 -45.68
CA ASN A 168 -33.20 -29.82 -45.21
C ASN A 168 -33.01 -28.34 -44.85
N LEU A 169 -33.51 -27.42 -45.69
CA LEU A 169 -33.47 -25.98 -45.39
C LEU A 169 -34.26 -25.63 -44.13
N GLN A 170 -35.42 -26.27 -43.93
CA GLN A 170 -36.22 -26.08 -42.72
C GLN A 170 -35.48 -26.60 -41.48
N LYS A 171 -34.81 -27.75 -41.56
CA LYS A 171 -33.96 -28.28 -40.49
C LYS A 171 -32.80 -27.33 -40.18
N MET A 172 -32.08 -26.83 -41.19
CA MET A 172 -31.01 -25.87 -40.97
C MET A 172 -31.53 -24.59 -40.32
N ARG A 173 -32.66 -24.05 -40.81
CA ARG A 173 -33.27 -22.85 -40.22
C ARG A 173 -33.58 -23.03 -38.74
N LEU A 174 -34.21 -24.15 -38.38
CA LEU A 174 -34.53 -24.45 -36.98
C LEU A 174 -33.26 -24.63 -36.13
N ALA A 175 -32.24 -25.31 -36.65
CA ALA A 175 -30.97 -25.48 -35.95
C ALA A 175 -30.26 -24.13 -35.73
N THR A 176 -30.18 -23.28 -36.75
CA THR A 176 -29.60 -21.93 -36.64
C THR A 176 -30.39 -21.05 -35.68
N GLU A 177 -31.73 -21.15 -35.66
CA GLU A 177 -32.57 -20.40 -34.73
C GLU A 177 -32.35 -20.85 -33.28
N GLN A 178 -32.25 -22.16 -33.04
CA GLN A 178 -31.93 -22.71 -31.72
C GLN A 178 -30.53 -22.30 -31.24
N GLU A 179 -29.53 -22.38 -32.11
CA GLU A 179 -28.16 -21.96 -31.80
C GLU A 179 -28.10 -20.45 -31.50
N LYS A 180 -28.79 -19.62 -32.29
CA LYS A 180 -28.91 -18.19 -32.03
C LYS A 180 -29.51 -17.91 -30.66
N MET A 181 -30.60 -18.58 -30.30
CA MET A 181 -31.24 -18.42 -28.99
C MET A 181 -30.31 -18.85 -27.84
N ALA A 182 -29.55 -19.93 -28.02
CA ALA A 182 -28.56 -20.37 -27.03
C ALA A 182 -27.43 -19.35 -26.84
N LEU A 183 -26.90 -18.80 -27.93
CA LEU A 183 -25.87 -17.77 -27.92
C LEU A 183 -26.36 -16.45 -27.31
N GLU A 184 -27.60 -16.04 -27.60
CA GLU A 184 -28.21 -14.86 -26.97
C GLU A 184 -28.36 -15.05 -25.46
N LYS A 185 -28.75 -16.25 -25.00
CA LYS A 185 -28.81 -16.57 -23.57
C LYS A 185 -27.43 -16.53 -22.92
N GLN A 186 -26.42 -17.14 -23.53
CA GLN A 186 -25.05 -17.10 -23.02
C GLN A 186 -24.51 -15.66 -22.97
N ARG A 187 -24.79 -14.85 -23.99
CA ARG A 187 -24.41 -13.44 -24.02
C ARG A 187 -25.02 -12.67 -22.84
N LEU A 188 -26.31 -12.86 -22.55
CA LEU A 188 -26.96 -12.21 -21.41
C LEU A 188 -26.35 -12.66 -20.08
N GLN A 189 -26.10 -13.96 -19.91
CA GLN A 189 -25.43 -14.47 -18.71
C GLN A 189 -24.04 -13.85 -18.50
N LEU A 190 -23.22 -13.76 -19.56
CA LEU A 190 -21.91 -13.13 -19.49
C LEU A 190 -21.98 -11.63 -19.18
N ILE A 191 -23.01 -10.93 -19.67
CA ILE A 191 -23.24 -9.52 -19.34
C ILE A 191 -23.58 -9.38 -17.84
N ASP A 192 -24.49 -10.20 -17.33
CA ASP A 192 -24.89 -10.18 -15.92
C ASP A 192 -23.70 -10.52 -15.01
N GLU A 193 -22.90 -11.53 -15.36
CA GLU A 193 -21.67 -11.88 -14.63
C GLU A 193 -20.64 -10.75 -14.64
N MET A 194 -20.45 -10.10 -15.79
CA MET A 194 -19.55 -8.97 -15.90
C MET A 194 -20.03 -7.79 -15.05
N GLU A 195 -21.33 -7.50 -15.04
CA GLU A 195 -21.91 -6.44 -14.20
C GLU A 195 -21.73 -6.76 -12.71
N MET A 196 -22.05 -7.97 -12.28
CA MET A 196 -21.83 -8.41 -10.88
C MET A 196 -20.36 -8.25 -10.46
N ARG A 197 -19.41 -8.67 -11.31
CA ARG A 197 -17.97 -8.53 -11.02
C ARG A 197 -17.55 -7.07 -10.92
N LYS A 198 -18.02 -6.20 -11.82
CA LYS A 198 -17.74 -4.76 -11.75
C LYS A 198 -18.20 -4.15 -10.43
N PHE A 199 -19.41 -4.47 -9.98
CA PHE A 199 -19.92 -3.95 -8.71
C PHE A 199 -19.13 -4.48 -7.51
N SER A 200 -18.74 -5.76 -7.52
CA SER A 200 -17.88 -6.33 -6.47
C SER A 200 -16.52 -5.62 -6.43
N GLU A 201 -15.86 -5.48 -7.58
CA GLU A 201 -14.54 -4.85 -7.68
C GLU A 201 -14.58 -3.40 -7.20
N THR A 202 -15.60 -2.63 -7.59
CA THR A 202 -15.75 -1.24 -7.12
C THR A 202 -15.94 -1.14 -5.62
N LYS A 203 -16.72 -2.06 -5.03
CA LYS A 203 -16.99 -2.10 -3.60
C LYS A 203 -15.73 -2.47 -2.81
N ASP A 204 -15.00 -3.48 -3.26
CA ASP A 204 -13.78 -3.94 -2.62
C ASP A 204 -12.67 -2.87 -2.73
N ALA A 205 -12.57 -2.19 -3.87
CA ALA A 205 -11.65 -1.07 -4.07
C ALA A 205 -11.98 0.11 -3.14
N GLU A 206 -13.25 0.47 -2.97
CA GLU A 206 -13.68 1.54 -2.05
C GLU A 206 -13.40 1.16 -0.59
N GLN A 207 -13.70 -0.07 -0.18
CA GLN A 207 -13.40 -0.55 1.17
C GLN A 207 -11.88 -0.54 1.44
N ASN A 208 -11.08 -1.02 0.50
CA ASN A 208 -9.62 -1.00 0.60
C ASN A 208 -9.08 0.43 0.68
N ALA A 209 -9.64 1.37 -0.09
CA ALA A 209 -9.29 2.78 -0.02
C ALA A 209 -9.61 3.39 1.37
N GLU A 210 -10.74 3.03 1.96
CA GLU A 210 -11.11 3.50 3.30
C GLU A 210 -10.18 2.92 4.39
N GLU A 211 -9.86 1.63 4.32
CA GLU A 211 -8.96 0.95 5.25
C GLU A 211 -7.53 1.51 5.16
N THR A 212 -7.03 1.72 3.95
CA THR A 212 -5.72 2.35 3.74
C THR A 212 -5.68 3.79 4.26
N GLU A 213 -6.75 4.57 4.09
CA GLU A 213 -6.84 5.91 4.67
C GLU A 213 -6.82 5.87 6.21
N LYS A 214 -7.55 4.93 6.83
CA LYS A 214 -7.54 4.73 8.30
C LYS A 214 -6.14 4.38 8.81
N LEU A 215 -5.42 3.51 8.11
CA LEU A 215 -4.04 3.14 8.44
C LEU A 215 -3.10 4.33 8.30
N ASN A 216 -3.20 5.09 7.20
CA ASN A 216 -2.40 6.29 6.99
C ASN A 216 -2.62 7.32 8.10
N ARG A 217 -3.88 7.57 8.50
CA ARG A 217 -4.19 8.46 9.63
C ARG A 217 -3.54 7.98 10.94
N ARG A 218 -3.52 6.67 11.21
CA ARG A 218 -2.84 6.10 12.39
C ARG A 218 -1.32 6.27 12.31
N ILE A 219 -0.74 6.02 11.14
CA ILE A 219 0.70 6.21 10.89
C ILE A 219 1.09 7.66 11.16
N ASP A 220 0.34 8.63 10.65
CA ASP A 220 0.62 10.05 10.85
C ASP A 220 0.49 10.47 12.31
N GLN A 221 -0.51 9.93 13.02
CA GLN A 221 -0.63 10.13 14.47
C GLN A 221 0.59 9.59 15.22
N GLN A 222 1.09 8.40 14.87
CA GLN A 222 2.27 7.83 15.49
C GLN A 222 3.55 8.61 15.13
N ARG A 223 3.69 9.05 13.89
CA ARG A 223 4.79 9.94 13.46
C ARG A 223 4.79 11.24 14.25
N SER A 224 3.61 11.87 14.44
CA SER A 224 3.48 13.08 15.26
C SER A 224 3.82 12.83 16.73
N ARG A 225 3.40 11.70 17.30
CA ARG A 225 3.77 11.30 18.67
C ARG A 225 5.28 11.11 18.80
N ARG A 226 5.91 10.41 17.86
CA ARG A 226 7.36 10.19 17.82
C ARG A 226 8.10 11.52 17.74
N LEU A 227 7.72 12.40 16.81
CA LEU A 227 8.33 13.72 16.66
C LEU A 227 8.27 14.54 17.95
N LYS A 228 7.13 14.51 18.66
CA LYS A 228 6.97 15.20 19.96
C LYS A 228 7.84 14.58 21.05
N ALA A 229 7.95 13.26 21.09
CA ALA A 229 8.80 12.56 22.04
C ALA A 229 10.29 12.86 21.77
N ASP A 230 10.71 12.79 20.51
CA ASP A 230 12.08 13.11 20.07
C ASP A 230 12.45 14.57 20.41
N ALA A 231 11.55 15.53 20.17
CA ALA A 231 11.78 16.91 20.55
C ALA A 231 11.91 17.11 22.06
N ARG A 232 11.19 16.34 22.89
CA ARG A 232 11.35 16.36 24.36
C ARG A 232 12.65 15.70 24.79
N ARG A 233 13.02 14.59 24.16
CA ARG A 233 14.27 13.87 24.39
C ARG A 233 15.46 14.77 24.11
N GLN A 234 15.45 15.47 22.97
CA GLN A 234 16.52 16.40 22.60
C GLN A 234 16.66 17.52 23.63
N LYS A 235 15.56 18.15 24.06
CA LYS A 235 15.61 19.18 25.10
C LYS A 235 16.20 18.67 26.42
N MET A 236 15.89 17.43 26.80
CA MET A 236 16.44 16.82 28.00
C MET A 236 17.94 16.54 27.85
N GLU A 237 18.36 16.07 26.68
CA GLU A 237 19.76 15.83 26.34
C GLU A 237 20.57 17.14 26.36
N ASP A 238 20.05 18.21 25.75
CA ASP A 238 20.65 19.55 25.78
C ASP A 238 20.81 20.07 27.22
N LEU A 239 19.78 19.88 28.07
CA LEU A 239 19.83 20.24 29.49
C LEU A 239 20.87 19.42 30.27
N LEU A 240 20.91 18.10 30.04
CA LEU A 240 21.90 17.22 30.67
C LEU A 240 23.31 17.63 30.27
N GLN A 241 23.54 17.94 28.99
CA GLN A 241 24.83 18.42 28.51
C GLN A 241 25.20 19.76 29.16
N ALA A 242 24.26 20.71 29.28
CA ALA A 242 24.50 21.97 29.96
C ALA A 242 24.86 21.77 31.45
N ILE A 243 24.18 20.85 32.15
CA ILE A 243 24.50 20.49 33.53
C ILE A 243 25.90 19.88 33.62
N THR A 244 26.21 18.90 32.76
CA THR A 244 27.54 18.25 32.71
C THR A 244 28.64 19.27 32.47
N MET A 245 28.48 20.19 31.51
CA MET A 245 29.44 21.27 31.27
C MET A 245 29.61 22.18 32.48
N THR A 246 28.50 22.56 33.12
CA THR A 246 28.54 23.41 34.33
C THR A 246 29.28 22.73 35.48
N LEU A 247 28.95 21.48 35.77
CA LEU A 247 29.62 20.69 36.80
C LEU A 247 31.10 20.50 36.48
N ARG A 248 31.46 20.29 35.21
CA ARG A 248 32.86 20.15 34.78
C ARG A 248 33.63 21.45 34.96
N ASN A 249 33.00 22.60 34.68
CA ASN A 249 33.59 23.90 34.96
C ASN A 249 33.84 24.11 36.47
N VAL A 250 32.92 23.64 37.32
CA VAL A 250 33.10 23.64 38.78
C VAL A 250 34.28 22.75 39.17
N CYS A 251 34.35 21.50 38.67
CA CYS A 251 35.49 20.60 38.92
C CYS A 251 36.84 21.23 38.51
N ASN A 252 36.89 21.89 37.35
CA ASN A 252 38.10 22.55 36.88
C ASN A 252 38.56 23.68 37.82
N LYS A 253 37.63 24.41 38.45
CA LYS A 253 37.97 25.44 39.45
C LYS A 253 38.52 24.85 40.76
N PHE A 254 38.21 23.60 41.06
CA PHE A 254 38.76 22.89 42.20
C PHE A 254 40.08 22.16 41.88
N ARG A 255 40.56 22.17 40.64
CA ARG A 255 41.79 21.48 40.21
C ARG A 255 43.02 21.96 40.99
N ASP A 256 43.10 23.24 41.34
CA ASP A 256 44.20 23.80 42.14
C ASP A 256 44.16 23.38 43.62
N ILE A 257 43.04 22.82 44.09
CA ILE A 257 42.82 22.33 45.46
C ILE A 257 42.83 20.79 45.51
N ILE A 258 42.70 20.12 44.36
CA ILE A 258 42.49 18.68 44.23
C ILE A 258 43.54 18.09 43.28
N ASP A 259 44.59 17.48 43.84
CA ASP A 259 45.73 16.88 43.10
C ASP A 259 45.41 15.64 42.23
N THR A 260 44.17 15.14 42.25
CA THR A 260 43.78 13.90 41.52
C THR A 260 42.44 14.07 40.82
N LEU A 261 42.40 14.96 39.82
CA LEU A 261 41.29 15.01 38.87
C LEU A 261 41.69 14.23 37.60
N PRO A 262 40.83 13.35 37.04
CA PRO A 262 41.12 12.70 35.77
C PRO A 262 41.42 13.76 34.69
N GLU A 263 42.59 13.66 34.06
CA GLU A 263 43.04 14.59 33.02
C GLU A 263 42.19 14.48 31.75
N GLU A 264 41.54 13.33 31.53
CA GLU A 264 40.86 13.05 30.28
C GLU A 264 39.34 13.17 30.38
N SER A 265 38.79 13.84 29.37
CA SER A 265 37.36 14.00 29.07
C SER A 265 36.55 12.71 28.95
N SER A 266 37.21 11.56 29.02
CA SER A 266 36.77 10.27 28.50
C SER A 266 36.02 9.41 29.53
N GLU A 267 36.24 9.64 30.83
CA GLU A 267 35.82 8.69 31.87
C GLU A 267 34.50 9.01 32.57
N ILE A 268 34.04 10.27 32.57
CA ILE A 268 32.80 10.67 33.26
C ILE A 268 31.78 11.20 32.26
N GLN A 269 30.86 10.34 31.84
CA GLN A 269 29.79 10.68 30.88
C GLN A 269 28.51 11.22 31.56
N HIS A 270 28.28 10.88 32.83
CA HIS A 270 27.00 11.17 33.50
C HIS A 270 27.13 12.29 34.55
N PRO A 271 26.26 13.31 34.55
CA PRO A 271 26.35 14.45 35.47
C PRO A 271 26.26 14.06 36.95
N LEU A 272 25.57 12.95 37.28
CA LEU A 272 25.51 12.43 38.65
C LEU A 272 26.86 11.92 39.18
N GLN A 273 27.64 11.22 38.36
CA GLN A 273 28.96 10.75 38.76
C GLN A 273 29.90 11.93 39.05
N LEU A 274 29.76 13.00 38.27
CA LEU A 274 30.51 14.23 38.45
C LEU A 274 30.11 14.95 39.75
N LEU A 275 28.81 14.95 40.08
CA LEU A 275 28.29 15.51 41.32
C LEU A 275 28.77 14.72 42.55
N ASP A 276 28.74 13.38 42.49
CA ASP A 276 29.22 12.51 43.57
C ASP A 276 30.71 12.72 43.82
N LEU A 277 31.51 12.82 42.75
CA LEU A 277 32.94 13.14 42.84
C LEU A 277 33.18 14.51 43.50
N ILE A 278 32.45 15.55 43.09
CA ILE A 278 32.55 16.88 43.72
C ILE A 278 32.20 16.80 45.21
N ASN A 279 31.11 16.11 45.56
CA ASN A 279 30.62 15.99 46.95
C ASN A 279 31.61 15.23 47.84
N GLU A 280 32.14 14.10 47.37
CA GLU A 280 33.13 13.32 48.11
C GLU A 280 34.39 14.16 48.38
N LYS A 281 34.89 14.85 47.35
CA LYS A 281 36.10 15.66 47.47
C LYS A 281 35.88 16.89 48.35
N LEU A 282 34.75 17.59 48.21
CA LEU A 282 34.41 18.72 49.07
C LEU A 282 34.31 18.29 50.55
N THR A 283 33.72 17.12 50.81
CA THR A 283 33.63 16.57 52.16
C THR A 283 35.02 16.29 52.73
N ASN A 284 35.91 15.66 51.94
CA ASN A 284 37.29 15.42 52.34
C ASN A 284 38.04 16.73 52.63
N THR A 285 37.91 17.74 51.76
CA THR A 285 38.54 19.05 51.97
C THR A 285 38.06 19.70 53.29
N ILE A 286 36.76 19.69 53.56
CA ILE A 286 36.18 20.22 54.81
C ILE A 286 36.69 19.46 56.04
N GLU A 287 36.87 18.15 55.93
CA GLU A 287 37.46 17.33 56.98
C GLU A 287 38.93 17.68 57.22
N THR A 288 39.72 17.90 56.17
CA THR A 288 41.12 18.35 56.27
C THR A 288 41.24 19.71 56.96
N PHE A 289 40.25 20.60 56.80
CA PHE A 289 40.15 21.87 57.53
C PHE A 289 39.76 21.71 59.01
N GLY A 290 39.67 20.47 59.51
CA GLY A 290 39.36 20.16 60.91
C GLY A 290 37.87 20.08 61.21
N GLY A 291 37.07 19.78 60.19
CA GLY A 291 35.63 19.57 60.28
C GLY A 291 34.82 20.82 59.93
N ARG A 292 33.50 20.61 59.80
CA ARG A 292 32.54 21.61 59.33
C ARG A 292 32.58 22.91 60.15
N ASP A 293 32.74 22.81 61.46
CA ASP A 293 32.72 23.97 62.36
C ASP A 293 33.93 24.89 62.18
N LYS A 294 35.13 24.32 61.99
CA LYS A 294 36.35 25.10 61.70
C LYS A 294 36.33 25.70 60.30
N TYR A 295 35.83 24.96 59.31
CA TYR A 295 35.64 25.48 57.95
C TYR A 295 34.69 26.69 57.93
N LEU A 296 33.56 26.62 58.65
CA LEU A 296 32.62 27.73 58.78
C LEU A 296 33.23 28.93 59.50
N GLN A 297 34.03 28.69 60.54
CA GLN A 297 34.76 29.74 61.26
C GLN A 297 35.77 30.47 60.34
N VAL A 298 36.56 29.73 59.56
CA VAL A 298 37.52 30.29 58.60
C VAL A 298 36.81 31.06 57.49
N LEU A 299 35.68 30.56 56.98
CA LEU A 299 34.85 31.28 56.01
C LEU A 299 34.30 32.59 56.57
N GLN A 300 33.89 32.59 57.85
CA GLN A 300 33.38 33.77 58.53
C GLN A 300 34.50 34.79 58.77
N GLU A 301 35.69 34.36 59.18
CA GLU A 301 36.88 35.22 59.28
C GLU A 301 37.28 35.83 57.93
N ILE A 302 37.34 35.04 56.85
CA ILE A 302 37.64 35.53 55.49
C ILE A 302 36.56 36.53 55.02
N SER A 303 35.30 36.34 55.41
CA SER A 303 34.21 37.25 55.04
C SER A 303 34.28 38.57 55.82
N ILE A 304 34.70 38.53 57.08
CA ILE A 304 34.93 39.72 57.93
C ILE A 304 36.17 40.48 57.42
N ASP A 305 37.26 39.77 57.10
CA ASP A 305 38.51 40.36 56.61
C ASP A 305 38.33 41.02 55.22
N LYS A 306 37.49 40.44 54.35
CA LYS A 306 37.05 41.08 53.09
C LYS A 306 36.18 42.32 53.30
N LEU A 307 35.40 42.39 54.39
CA LEU A 307 34.60 43.55 54.73
C LEU A 307 35.45 44.67 55.36
N GLU A 308 36.46 44.31 56.15
CA GLU A 308 37.43 45.26 56.73
C GLU A 308 38.41 45.81 55.68
N THR A 309 38.91 44.99 54.76
CA THR A 309 39.80 45.45 53.66
C THR A 309 39.09 46.36 52.65
N VAL A 310 37.78 46.20 52.43
CA VAL A 310 36.95 47.15 51.66
C VAL A 310 36.65 48.42 52.45
N SER A 311 36.61 48.35 53.79
CA SER A 311 36.38 49.53 54.66
C SER A 311 37.63 50.39 54.85
N ILE A 312 38.84 49.83 54.73
CA ILE A 312 40.11 50.57 54.88
C ILE A 312 40.55 51.27 53.58
N THR A 313 40.00 50.88 52.42
CA THR A 313 40.43 51.41 51.11
C THR A 313 39.64 52.62 50.58
N THR A 314 38.75 53.24 51.36
CA THR A 314 37.86 54.32 50.86
C THR A 314 38.01 55.71 51.50
N ASN A 315 39.16 56.02 52.13
CA ASN A 315 39.47 57.40 52.55
C ASN A 315 40.65 57.99 51.77
N SER A 316 40.47 58.32 50.48
CA SER A 316 41.22 59.42 49.82
C SER A 316 40.70 59.75 48.41
N VAL A 317 40.13 60.94 48.28
CA VAL A 317 40.21 61.87 47.13
C VAL A 317 39.51 61.48 45.80
N GLU A 318 38.28 62.02 45.69
CA GLU A 318 37.87 62.99 44.64
C GLU A 318 37.71 62.52 43.18
N GLY A 319 36.46 62.24 42.81
CA GLY A 319 35.75 62.95 41.74
C GLY A 319 36.15 62.70 40.27
N LYS A 320 35.35 61.89 39.56
CA LYS A 320 34.79 62.24 38.23
C LYS A 320 33.67 61.28 37.80
N ALA A 321 32.48 61.84 37.62
CA ALA A 321 31.31 61.18 37.09
C ALA A 321 31.32 61.15 35.55
N ALA A 322 30.91 60.03 34.93
CA ALA A 322 30.13 60.00 33.68
C ALA A 322 29.65 58.57 33.32
N ARG A 323 28.34 58.36 33.47
CA ARG A 323 27.36 57.59 32.66
C ARG A 323 27.79 56.35 31.86
N ILE A 324 26.97 55.28 31.88
CA ILE A 324 26.06 54.86 30.78
C ILE A 324 25.31 53.54 31.13
N ASP A 325 23.98 53.65 31.02
CA ASP A 325 22.87 52.71 30.77
C ASP A 325 22.89 51.21 31.13
N GLY A 326 21.84 50.82 31.86
CA GLY A 326 21.37 49.45 31.98
C GLY A 326 20.62 48.98 30.72
N GLY A 327 21.03 47.82 30.20
CA GLY A 327 20.35 47.08 29.13
C GLY A 327 19.51 45.90 29.68
N PRO A 328 18.45 45.47 28.96
CA PRO A 328 17.46 44.53 29.50
C PRO A 328 17.85 43.04 29.39
N LEU A 329 17.23 42.26 30.29
CA LEU A 329 17.50 40.88 30.71
C LEU A 329 17.02 39.76 29.75
N PHE A 330 16.89 39.98 28.43
CA PHE A 330 16.58 38.90 27.49
C PHE A 330 17.30 39.04 26.13
N PRO A 331 17.85 37.96 25.55
CA PRO A 331 18.50 38.00 24.24
C PRO A 331 17.47 38.24 23.13
N ARG A 332 17.70 39.27 22.32
CA ARG A 332 16.97 39.50 21.07
C ARG A 332 17.47 38.48 20.03
N PHE A 333 16.56 37.68 19.49
CA PHE A 333 16.89 36.77 18.39
C PHE A 333 17.38 37.55 17.16
N PRO A 334 18.41 37.07 16.44
CA PRO A 334 18.87 37.72 15.21
C PRO A 334 17.83 37.54 14.10
N SER A 335 17.45 38.65 13.47
CA SER A 335 16.76 38.62 12.18
C SER A 335 17.74 38.05 11.15
N THR A 336 17.42 36.90 10.59
CA THR A 336 18.15 36.33 9.44
C THR A 336 17.97 37.22 8.22
N MET A 337 19.02 37.96 7.87
CA MET A 337 19.31 38.35 6.49
C MET A 337 19.82 37.09 5.77
N THR A 338 19.10 36.64 4.76
CA THR A 338 19.53 35.56 3.88
C THR A 338 20.63 36.08 2.94
N PRO A 339 21.81 35.44 2.87
CA PRO A 339 22.78 35.74 1.82
C PRO A 339 22.28 35.17 0.48
N ALA A 340 22.52 35.93 -0.60
CA ALA A 340 22.28 35.49 -1.96
C ALA A 340 23.15 34.27 -2.28
N THR A 341 22.52 33.15 -2.61
CA THR A 341 23.17 32.01 -3.26
C THR A 341 22.48 31.84 -4.61
N LEU A 342 23.21 32.20 -5.67
CA LEU A 342 22.95 31.74 -7.02
C LEU A 342 23.06 30.22 -7.02
N LEU A 343 22.04 29.49 -7.49
CA LEU A 343 22.16 28.26 -8.29
C LEU A 343 20.78 27.65 -8.58
N SER A 344 20.64 27.23 -9.84
CA SER A 344 19.72 26.24 -10.42
C SER A 344 18.34 26.71 -10.88
N GLU A 345 18.13 26.53 -12.18
CA GLU A 345 17.03 27.01 -13.03
C GLU A 345 15.90 25.96 -13.17
N ASP A 346 15.76 25.03 -12.20
CA ASP A 346 14.91 23.83 -12.35
C ASP A 346 13.91 23.59 -11.19
N GLU A 347 13.59 24.63 -10.39
CA GLU A 347 12.40 24.59 -9.50
C GLU A 347 11.19 25.24 -10.19
N GLU A 348 10.62 24.51 -11.14
CA GLU A 348 9.25 24.76 -11.59
C GLU A 348 8.25 24.52 -10.45
N ASP A 349 7.61 25.62 -10.05
CA ASP A 349 6.24 25.68 -9.54
C ASP A 349 5.93 25.16 -8.12
N ILE A 350 6.62 25.71 -7.11
CA ILE A 350 6.06 25.76 -5.74
C ILE A 350 5.20 27.03 -5.61
N PRO A 351 3.87 26.92 -5.44
CA PRO A 351 2.99 28.09 -5.33
C PRO A 351 3.40 28.96 -4.14
N THR A 352 3.88 30.16 -4.42
CA THR A 352 4.29 31.13 -3.40
C THR A 352 3.13 31.42 -2.44
N ARG A 353 3.39 31.66 -1.15
CA ARG A 353 2.37 32.01 -0.14
C ARG A 353 1.34 33.06 -0.60
N ASN A 354 1.75 33.99 -1.46
CA ASN A 354 0.89 35.01 -2.03
C ASN A 354 -0.12 34.47 -3.05
N THR A 355 0.24 33.46 -3.86
CA THR A 355 -0.69 32.82 -4.82
C THR A 355 -1.74 32.00 -4.06
N LEU A 356 -1.31 31.25 -3.03
CA LEU A 356 -2.22 30.51 -2.14
C LEU A 356 -3.22 31.44 -1.44
N LYS A 357 -2.74 32.60 -0.94
CA LYS A 357 -3.62 33.61 -0.33
C LYS A 357 -4.64 34.18 -1.32
N LYS A 358 -4.23 34.47 -2.56
CA LYS A 358 -5.14 34.98 -3.60
C LYS A 358 -6.22 33.96 -3.95
N GLN A 359 -5.86 32.69 -4.13
CA GLN A 359 -6.82 31.61 -4.39
C GLN A 359 -7.79 31.39 -3.23
N ALA A 360 -7.29 31.41 -1.99
CA ALA A 360 -8.13 31.31 -0.80
C ALA A 360 -9.13 32.48 -0.70
N GLN A 361 -8.69 33.71 -1.00
CA GLN A 361 -9.57 34.88 -1.01
C GLN A 361 -10.64 34.77 -2.11
N GLN A 362 -10.27 34.33 -3.31
CA GLN A 362 -11.23 34.10 -4.39
C GLN A 362 -12.30 33.07 -4.02
N LEU A 363 -11.93 31.98 -3.34
CA LEU A 363 -12.89 30.99 -2.83
C LEU A 363 -13.86 31.57 -1.79
N VAL A 364 -13.36 32.43 -0.90
CA VAL A 364 -14.19 33.12 0.09
C VAL A 364 -15.16 34.09 -0.61
N ASP A 365 -14.68 34.85 -1.60
CA ASP A 365 -15.49 35.82 -2.34
C ASP A 365 -16.59 35.15 -3.19
N ILE A 366 -16.32 33.97 -3.77
CA ILE A 366 -17.33 33.17 -4.49
C ILE A 366 -18.41 32.65 -3.52
N LYS A 367 -18.02 32.23 -2.31
CA LYS A 367 -18.97 31.72 -1.30
C LYS A 367 -19.78 32.85 -0.63
N SER A 368 -19.23 34.05 -0.52
CA SER A 368 -19.96 35.18 0.07
C SER A 368 -21.09 35.69 -0.83
N ARG A 369 -20.92 35.63 -2.17
CA ARG A 369 -21.95 36.03 -3.14
C ARG A 369 -23.18 35.13 -3.18
N ARG A 370 -23.09 33.85 -2.82
CA ARG A 370 -24.24 32.91 -2.88
C ARG A 370 -25.17 32.94 -1.65
N LYS A 371 -24.88 33.72 -0.61
CA LYS A 371 -25.69 33.77 0.63
C LYS A 371 -26.80 34.83 0.64
N ALA A 372 -27.05 35.54 -0.46
CA ALA A 372 -28.15 36.50 -0.57
C ALA A 372 -29.23 36.02 -1.56
N PHE A 373 -29.93 34.92 -1.23
CA PHE A 373 -31.26 34.63 -1.77
C PHE A 373 -32.17 34.27 -0.61
N THR A 374 -32.74 35.29 0.02
CA THR A 374 -33.83 35.17 0.97
C THR A 374 -35.13 34.93 0.19
N PHE A 375 -35.70 33.74 0.32
CA PHE A 375 -37.10 33.49 -0.06
C PHE A 375 -37.99 34.36 0.85
N ARG A 376 -38.71 35.33 0.27
CA ARG A 376 -39.85 35.97 0.95
C ARG A 376 -41.01 34.97 0.98
N LYS A 377 -41.68 34.95 2.14
CA LYS A 377 -42.93 34.23 2.43
C LYS A 377 -44.04 34.56 1.44
#